data_AF-A0A9D0ZNM5-F1
#
_entry.id   AF-A0A9D0ZNM5-F1
#
_cell.length_a   1.000
_cell.length_b   1.000
_cell.length_c   1.000
_cell.angle_alpha   90.00
_cell.angle_beta   90.00
_cell.angle_gamma   90.00
#
_symmetry.space_group_name_H-M   'P 1'
#
loop_
_entity.id
_entity.type
_entity.pdbx_description
1 polymer ?
#
loop_
_entity_poly.entity_id
_entity_poly.type
_entity_poly.pdbx_seq_one_letter_code
_entity_poly.pdbx_strand_id
1 'polypeptide(L)' 'MAYTKAGMRAVDKYVKENYERLNIKVPKGRKAAIEAHARGRGESVNGLVNALLRAELGMSAEAWKHGEGDGGNL' A
#
# COMPACT_ATOMS: atom_id res chain seq x y z
N MET A 1 -2.93 19.19 -15.08
CA MET A 1 -4.04 19.58 -14.18
C MET A 1 -3.44 20.16 -12.91
N ALA A 2 -3.85 21.36 -12.49
CA ALA A 2 -3.41 21.97 -11.24
C ALA A 2 -4.33 21.50 -10.11
N TYR A 3 -3.79 20.81 -9.10
CA TYR A 3 -4.54 20.42 -7.92
C TYR A 3 -4.87 21.67 -7.10
N THR A 4 -6.15 21.85 -6.77
CA THR A 4 -6.56 22.92 -5.87
C THR A 4 -6.23 22.53 -4.42
N LYS A 5 -5.92 23.52 -3.58
CA LYS A 5 -5.68 23.31 -2.13
C LYS A 5 -6.87 22.60 -1.45
N ALA A 6 -8.08 22.78 -1.97
CA ALA A 6 -9.28 22.08 -1.53
C ALA A 6 -9.27 20.59 -1.94
N GLY A 7 -8.89 20.27 -3.18
CA GLY A 7 -8.77 18.88 -3.64
C GLY A 7 -7.72 18.09 -2.87
N MET A 8 -6.56 18.69 -2.58
CA MET A 8 -5.52 18.04 -1.78
C MET A 8 -6.00 17.67 -0.37
N ARG A 9 -6.75 18.57 0.30
CA ARG A 9 -7.32 18.32 1.63
C ARG A 9 -8.33 17.17 1.63
N ALA A 10 -9.15 17.06 0.59
CA ALA A 10 -10.11 15.96 0.45
C ALA A 10 -9.40 14.61 0.30
N VAL A 11 -8.36 14.55 -0.54
CA VAL A 11 -7.54 13.35 -0.72
C VAL A 11 -6.83 12.97 0.59
N ASP A 12 -6.22 13.93 1.28
CA ASP A 12 -5.54 13.65 2.55
C ASP A 12 -6.49 13.17 3.65
N LYS A 13 -7.70 13.73 3.71
CA LYS A 13 -8.74 13.25 4.64
C LYS A 13 -9.11 11.80 4.33
N TYR A 14 -9.43 11.49 3.07
CA TYR A 14 -9.78 10.14 2.66
C TYR A 14 -8.67 9.14 2.97
N VAL A 15 -7.42 9.48 2.65
CA VAL A 15 -6.32 8.56 2.90
C VAL A 15 -6.06 8.36 4.40
N LYS A 16 -6.19 9.41 5.22
CA LYS A 16 -6.06 9.30 6.68
C LYS A 16 -7.16 8.42 7.31
N GLU A 17 -8.38 8.50 6.78
CA GLU A 17 -9.53 7.75 7.32
C GLU A 17 -9.54 6.28 6.88
N ASN A 18 -9.01 5.97 5.69
CA ASN A 18 -9.16 4.63 5.08
C ASN A 18 -7.85 3.83 4.99
N TYR A 19 -6.69 4.45 5.19
CA TYR A 19 -5.40 3.78 4.99
C TYR A 19 -4.35 4.18 6.03
N GLU A 20 -3.62 3.18 6.53
CA GLU A 20 -2.37 3.43 7.22
C GLU A 20 -1.23 3.61 6.20
N ARG A 21 -0.51 4.73 6.28
CA ARG A 21 0.64 5.03 5.40
C ARG A 21 1.94 4.56 6.05
N LEU A 22 2.54 3.50 5.53
CA LEU A 22 3.89 3.07 5.91
C LEU A 22 4.95 3.63 4.96
N ASN A 23 5.86 4.46 5.48
CA ASN A 23 6.98 4.99 4.70
C ASN A 23 8.25 4.15 4.95
N ILE A 24 8.63 3.34 3.96
CA ILE A 24 9.79 2.44 4.07
C ILE A 24 11.00 3.04 3.35
N LYS A 25 12.11 3.19 4.07
CA LYS A 25 13.39 3.61 3.49
C LYS A 25 14.20 2.38 3.11
N VAL A 26 14.48 2.23 1.82
CA VAL A 26 15.35 1.16 1.30
C VAL A 26 16.71 1.73 0.86
N PRO A 27 17.80 0.97 0.97
CA PRO A 27 19.10 1.40 0.44
C PRO A 27 19.03 1.72 -1.05
N LYS A 28 19.80 2.75 -1.48
CA LYS A 28 19.88 3.17 -2.88
C LYS A 28 20.30 1.98 -3.76
N GLY A 29 19.60 1.80 -4.89
CA GLY A 29 19.84 0.70 -5.83
C GLY A 29 19.03 -0.57 -5.57
N ARG A 30 18.48 -0.78 -4.37
CA ARG A 30 17.64 -1.97 -4.09
C ARG A 30 16.19 -1.82 -4.56
N LYS A 31 15.70 -0.59 -4.71
CA LYS A 31 14.35 -0.32 -5.24
C LYS A 31 14.12 -1.00 -6.60
N ALA A 32 15.08 -0.90 -7.52
CA ALA A 32 14.97 -1.51 -8.84
C ALA A 32 14.86 -3.05 -8.78
N ALA A 33 15.61 -3.68 -7.87
CA ALA A 33 15.53 -5.12 -7.66
C ALA A 33 14.15 -5.54 -7.10
N ILE A 34 13.60 -4.76 -6.17
CA ILE A 34 12.26 -4.99 -5.59
C ILE A 34 11.18 -4.82 -6.67
N GLU A 35 11.28 -3.77 -7.49
CA GLU A 35 10.35 -3.53 -8.61
C GLU A 35 10.41 -4.65 -9.65
N ALA A 36 11.62 -5.11 -10.02
CA ALA A 36 11.79 -6.22 -10.95
C ALA A 36 11.21 -7.53 -10.39
N HIS A 37 11.41 -7.80 -9.10
CA HIS A 37 10.85 -8.97 -8.44
C HIS A 37 9.32 -8.94 -8.40
N ALA A 38 8.74 -7.79 -8.03
CA ALA A 38 7.29 -7.61 -8.02
C ALA A 38 6.70 -7.76 -9.43
N ARG A 39 7.32 -7.14 -10.43
CA ARG A 39 6.91 -7.24 -11.83
C ARG A 39 6.97 -8.67 -12.37
N GLY A 40 7.99 -9.44 -12.00
CA GLY A 40 8.11 -10.86 -12.37
C GLY A 40 6.99 -11.73 -11.81
N ARG A 41 6.38 -11.33 -10.69
CA ARG A 41 5.21 -11.98 -10.09
C ARG A 41 3.87 -11.42 -10.58
N GLY A 42 3.88 -10.39 -11.41
CA GLY A 42 2.66 -9.68 -11.84
C GLY A 42 2.03 -8.83 -10.72
N GLU A 43 2.77 -8.54 -9.65
CA GLU A 43 2.29 -7.78 -8.50
C GLU A 43 2.93 -6.39 -8.44
N SER A 44 2.29 -5.46 -7.74
CA SER A 44 2.93 -4.17 -7.41
C SER A 44 3.89 -4.34 -6.23
N VAL A 45 4.84 -3.42 -6.08
CA VAL A 45 5.73 -3.39 -4.89
C VAL A 45 4.91 -3.31 -3.60
N ASN A 46 3.80 -2.57 -3.59
CA ASN A 46 2.89 -2.50 -2.46
C ASN A 46 2.24 -3.87 -2.16
N GLY A 47 1.79 -4.57 -3.20
CA GLY A 47 1.24 -5.93 -3.08
C GLY A 47 2.27 -6.90 -2.50
N LEU A 48 3.51 -6.86 -3.00
CA LEU A 48 4.61 -7.68 -2.49
C LEU A 48 4.90 -7.41 -1.01
N VAL A 49 4.99 -6.14 -0.60
CA VAL A 49 5.22 -5.77 0.80
C VAL A 49 4.08 -6.25 1.69
N ASN A 50 2.84 -6.04 1.28
CA ASN A 50 1.66 -6.49 2.03
C ASN A 50 1.61 -8.03 2.13
N ALA A 51 1.97 -8.75 1.06
CA ALA A 51 2.01 -10.21 1.06
C ALA A 51 3.10 -10.75 2.01
N LEU A 52 4.28 -10.13 2.03
CA LEU A 52 5.36 -10.49 2.94
C LEU A 52 4.97 -10.23 4.41
N LEU A 53 4.40 -9.06 4.71
CA LEU A 53 3.93 -8.72 6.07
C LEU A 53 2.85 -9.70 6.53
N ARG A 54 1.88 -10.00 5.67
CA ARG A 54 0.82 -10.97 5.96
C ARG A 54 1.39 -12.37 6.24
N ALA A 55 2.35 -12.82 5.44
CA ALA A 55 2.99 -14.12 5.62
C ALA A 55 3.76 -14.20 6.94
N GLU A 56 4.51 -13.15 7.29
CA GLU A 56 5.28 -13.07 8.54
C GLU A 56 4.38 -13.04 9.78
N LEU A 57 3.27 -12.29 9.72
CA LEU A 57 2.30 -12.22 10.81
C LEU A 57 1.40 -13.45 10.90
N GLY A 58 1.53 -14.42 9.98
CA GLY A 58 0.69 -15.62 9.94
C GLY A 58 -0.80 -15.33 9.70
N MET A 59 -1.13 -14.16 9.14
CA MET A 59 -2.51 -13.73 8.96
C MET A 59 -3.11 -14.31 7.67
N SER A 60 -4.37 -14.75 7.71
CA SER A 60 -5.07 -15.19 6.50
C SER A 60 -5.34 -14.00 5.56
N ALA A 61 -5.54 -14.29 4.26
CA ALA A 61 -5.92 -13.26 3.29
C ALA A 61 -7.22 -12.55 3.66
N GLU A 62 -8.13 -13.27 4.31
CA GLU A 62 -9.42 -12.77 4.77
C GLU A 62 -9.23 -11.85 5.98
N ALA A 63 -8.43 -12.25 6.97
CA ALA A 63 -8.12 -11.39 8.12
C ALA A 63 -7.37 -10.11 7.71
N TRP A 64 -6.49 -10.20 6.72
CA TRP A 64 -5.74 -9.06 6.18
C TRP A 64 -6.58 -8.12 5.31
N LYS A 65 -7.60 -8.65 4.62
CA LYS A 65 -8.54 -7.84 3.82
C LYS A 65 -9.69 -7.26 4.66
N HIS A 66 -10.02 -7.88 5.78
CA HIS A 66 -11.08 -7.47 6.71
C HIS A 66 -10.52 -6.83 7.99
N GLY A 67 -9.37 -6.15 7.90
CA GLY A 67 -8.98 -5.20 8.93
C GLY A 67 -10.17 -4.26 9.18
N GLU A 68 -10.51 -4.05 10.45
CA GLU A 68 -11.60 -3.18 10.92
C GLU A 68 -11.49 -1.81 10.24
N GLY A 69 -12.25 -1.60 9.17
CA GLY A 69 -12.10 -0.41 8.32
C GLY A 69 -12.51 -0.66 6.87
N ASP A 70 -13.82 -0.67 6.67
CA ASP A 70 -14.56 -0.17 5.50
C ASP A 70 -13.98 -0.47 4.09
N GLY A 71 -14.70 -1.32 3.37
CA GLY A 71 -14.57 -1.51 1.93
C GLY A 71 -14.96 -0.25 1.16
N GLY A 72 -14.11 0.77 1.19
CA GLY A 72 -14.23 2.01 0.45
C GLY A 72 -13.95 1.82 -1.04
N ASN A 73 -14.95 1.30 -1.75
CA ASN A 73 -15.35 1.56 -3.14
C ASN A 73 -14.27 2.17 -4.08
N LEU A 74 -13.87 1.37 -5.08
CA LEU A 74 -13.32 1.87 -6.35
C LEU A 74 -14.35 2.75 -7.09
#